data_AF-A0A923ZK47-F1
#
_entry.id   AF-A0A923ZK47-F1
#
_cell.length_a   1.000
_cell.length_b   1.000
_cell.length_c   1.000
_cell.angle_alpha   90.00
_cell.angle_beta   90.00
_cell.angle_gamma   90.00
#
_symmetry.space_group_name_H-M   'P 1'
#
loop_
_entity.id
_entity.type
_entity.pdbx_description
1 polymer ?
#
loop_
_entity_poly.entity_id
_entity_poly.type
_entity_poly.pdbx_seq_one_letter_code
_entity_poly.pdbx_strand_id
1 'polypeptide(L)'
;MEENSENKIILEYFQKEKGNAMRSSYNNKADQLQLMDKAVNELKELSKNSEVVIIAAGFNNETEGEGLDRSFEMPGEQDKLIEAVGSVNKNCVVVINAGGNVQMNWLDKVAGLLYAWYPGQEGNTAVAEIVFGKINPSGKLPVSFEKQWKNNPLYNSYYDDDDNDLHVKFSEGVFLGYRHYDTASVKPLFPFGFGLSYTSFNYSNLKISKTNTLVSC
;
A
#
# COMPACT_ATOMS: atom_id res chain seq x y z
N MET A 1 -3.98 -16.27 29.20
CA MET A 1 -4.70 -17.56 29.20
C MET A 1 -3.63 -18.64 29.23
N GLU A 2 -3.78 -19.64 30.09
CA GLU A 2 -2.86 -20.77 30.11
C GLU A 2 -3.11 -21.66 28.89
N GLU A 3 -2.05 -22.30 28.39
CA GLU A 3 -2.17 -23.27 27.31
C GLU A 3 -3.10 -24.41 27.76
N ASN A 4 -4.09 -24.73 26.93
CA ASN A 4 -5.10 -25.77 27.19
C ASN A 4 -6.06 -25.49 28.37
N SER A 5 -6.21 -24.25 28.83
CA SER A 5 -7.25 -23.92 29.81
C SER A 5 -8.59 -23.54 29.17
N GLU A 6 -9.68 -24.04 29.75
CA GLU A 6 -11.03 -23.63 29.38
C GLU A 6 -11.33 -22.26 29.99
N ASN A 7 -11.63 -21.27 29.14
CA ASN A 7 -11.97 -19.92 29.56
C ASN A 7 -13.39 -19.58 29.12
N LYS A 8 -14.30 -19.35 30.07
CA LYS A 8 -15.67 -18.95 29.76
C LYS A 8 -15.70 -17.48 29.32
N ILE A 9 -16.15 -17.23 28.10
CA ILE A 9 -16.39 -15.89 27.56
C ILE A 9 -17.91 -15.66 27.54
N ILE A 10 -18.38 -14.63 28.25
CA ILE A 10 -19.78 -14.20 28.25
C ILE A 10 -19.84 -12.82 27.60
N LEU A 11 -20.69 -12.67 26.58
CA LEU A 11 -20.93 -11.41 25.89
C LEU A 11 -22.40 -11.06 26.03
N GLU A 12 -22.67 -9.92 26.64
CA GLU A 12 -24.01 -9.33 26.71
C GLU A 12 -24.01 -8.04 25.88
N TYR A 13 -24.92 -7.95 24.91
CA TYR A 13 -25.04 -6.81 24.01
C TYR A 13 -26.46 -6.26 24.05
N PHE A 14 -26.57 -4.93 24.23
CA PHE A 14 -27.82 -4.20 24.12
C PHE A 14 -27.71 -3.16 23.03
N GLN A 15 -28.76 -3.04 22.21
CA GLN A 15 -28.83 -2.10 21.10
C GLN A 15 -30.15 -1.33 21.12
N LYS A 16 -30.06 -0.01 21.00
CA LYS A 16 -31.21 0.91 21.01
C LYS A 16 -31.73 1.25 19.60
N GLU A 17 -30.87 1.23 18.57
CA GLU A 17 -31.20 1.61 17.18
C GLU A 17 -30.60 0.63 16.17
N LYS A 18 -31.23 0.44 15.00
CA LYS A 18 -30.81 -0.52 13.97
C LYS A 18 -29.47 -0.10 13.32
N GLY A 19 -28.58 -1.07 13.04
CA GLY A 19 -27.43 -0.87 12.15
C GLY A 19 -26.03 -1.15 12.75
N ASN A 20 -25.92 -1.32 14.06
CA ASN A 20 -24.63 -1.61 14.71
C ASN A 20 -24.36 -3.11 14.85
N ALA A 21 -23.08 -3.49 14.83
CA ALA A 21 -22.60 -4.84 15.13
C ALA A 21 -21.58 -4.78 16.27
N MET A 22 -21.54 -5.83 17.11
CA MET A 22 -20.49 -6.02 18.11
C MET A 22 -19.48 -7.04 17.57
N ARG A 23 -18.20 -6.67 17.56
CA ARG A 23 -17.08 -7.58 17.30
C ARG A 23 -16.25 -7.73 18.58
N SER A 24 -16.12 -8.96 19.07
CA SER A 24 -15.21 -9.30 20.17
C SER A 24 -14.03 -10.10 19.60
N SER A 25 -12.81 -9.74 19.99
CA SER A 25 -11.59 -10.43 19.57
C SER A 25 -10.65 -10.62 20.76
N TYR A 26 -9.93 -11.73 20.79
CA TYR A 26 -8.87 -12.00 21.75
C TYR A 26 -7.54 -12.03 21.03
N ASN A 27 -6.65 -11.11 21.39
CA ASN A 27 -5.26 -11.09 20.92
C ASN A 27 -4.34 -11.35 22.12
N ASN A 28 -3.48 -12.36 22.01
CA ASN A 28 -2.48 -12.64 23.04
C ASN A 28 -1.41 -11.54 23.00
N LYS A 29 -1.49 -10.62 23.96
CA LYS A 29 -0.73 -9.36 24.03
C LYS A 29 0.53 -9.46 24.89
N ALA A 30 1.10 -10.65 25.08
CA ALA A 30 2.40 -10.75 25.74
C ALA A 30 3.44 -9.95 24.94
N ASP A 31 4.37 -9.29 25.64
CA ASP A 31 5.37 -8.29 25.21
C ASP A 31 5.59 -8.09 23.69
N GLN A 32 4.70 -7.30 23.07
CA GLN A 32 4.69 -7.04 21.63
C GLN A 32 6.05 -6.58 21.08
N LEU A 33 6.79 -5.74 21.81
CA LEU A 33 8.10 -5.24 21.37
C LEU A 33 9.18 -6.34 21.37
N GLN A 34 9.30 -7.09 22.46
CA GLN A 34 10.33 -8.13 22.59
C GLN A 34 10.05 -9.32 21.68
N LEU A 35 8.77 -9.65 21.48
CA LEU A 35 8.34 -10.65 20.50
C LEU A 35 8.56 -10.18 19.05
N MET A 36 8.38 -8.88 18.77
CA MET A 36 8.68 -8.33 17.44
C MET A 36 10.18 -8.40 17.13
N ASP A 37 11.06 -7.98 18.05
CA ASP A 37 12.51 -8.04 17.83
C ASP A 37 12.99 -9.49 17.63
N LYS A 38 12.45 -10.43 18.42
CA LYS A 38 12.75 -11.85 18.25
C LYS A 38 12.25 -12.36 16.90
N ALA A 39 11.00 -12.07 16.53
CA ALA A 39 10.42 -12.48 15.26
C ALA A 39 11.18 -11.90 14.06
N VAL A 40 11.58 -10.62 14.11
CA VAL A 40 12.38 -9.97 13.07
C VAL A 40 13.74 -10.66 12.94
N ASN A 41 14.40 -11.00 14.05
CA ASN A 41 15.68 -11.72 13.99
C ASN A 41 15.53 -13.13 13.41
N GLU A 42 14.50 -13.88 13.81
CA GLU A 42 14.21 -15.20 13.23
C GLU A 42 13.91 -15.10 11.73
N LEU A 43 13.11 -14.12 11.32
CA LEU A 43 12.80 -13.87 9.90
C LEU A 43 14.04 -13.49 9.11
N LYS A 44 14.96 -12.71 9.68
CA LYS A 44 16.25 -12.40 9.03
C LYS A 44 17.09 -13.64 8.81
N GLU A 45 17.21 -14.52 9.80
CA GLU A 45 17.98 -15.77 9.65
C GLU A 45 17.34 -16.72 8.64
N LEU A 46 16.00 -16.86 8.65
CA LEU A 46 15.30 -17.62 7.63
C LEU A 46 15.52 -17.01 6.24
N SER A 47 15.42 -15.68 6.13
CA SER A 47 15.57 -14.96 4.86
C SER A 47 16.97 -15.12 4.27
N LYS A 48 18.04 -15.15 5.08
CA LYS A 48 19.40 -15.42 4.58
C LYS A 48 19.53 -16.79 3.90
N ASN A 49 18.75 -17.76 4.34
CA ASN A 49 18.80 -19.14 3.87
C ASN A 49 17.76 -19.45 2.77
N SER A 50 16.97 -18.45 2.37
CA SER A 50 15.96 -18.56 1.30
C SER A 50 16.49 -18.03 -0.02
N GLU A 51 16.19 -18.70 -1.13
CA GLU A 51 16.59 -18.22 -2.47
C GLU A 51 15.84 -16.95 -2.87
N VAL A 52 14.55 -16.89 -2.54
CA VAL A 52 13.63 -15.78 -2.80
C VAL A 52 12.78 -15.58 -1.55
N VAL A 53 12.50 -14.33 -1.19
CA VAL A 53 11.58 -14.00 -0.11
C VAL A 53 10.47 -13.14 -0.70
N ILE A 54 9.21 -13.51 -0.43
CA ILE A 54 8.03 -12.74 -0.83
C ILE A 54 7.36 -12.23 0.44
N ILE A 55 7.27 -10.91 0.60
CA ILE A 55 6.61 -10.26 1.73
C ILE A 55 5.28 -9.69 1.26
N ALA A 56 4.17 -10.11 1.86
CA ALA A 56 2.88 -9.45 1.68
C ALA A 56 2.70 -8.42 2.80
N ALA A 57 2.39 -7.17 2.44
CA ALA A 57 2.30 -6.06 3.38
C ALA A 57 1.29 -5.01 2.90
N GLY A 58 0.89 -4.09 3.78
CA GLY A 58 0.03 -2.96 3.46
C GLY A 58 -1.10 -2.76 4.46
N PHE A 59 -2.21 -2.24 3.96
CA PHE A 59 -3.40 -1.89 4.71
C PHE A 59 -4.45 -3.00 4.61
N ASN A 60 -5.48 -2.88 5.45
CA ASN A 60 -6.62 -3.79 5.49
C ASN A 60 -7.89 -3.00 5.86
N ASN A 61 -9.03 -3.68 5.94
CA ASN A 61 -10.32 -3.06 6.25
C ASN A 61 -10.42 -2.41 7.65
N GLU A 62 -9.47 -2.68 8.55
CA GLU A 62 -9.40 -2.02 9.87
C GLU A 62 -8.58 -0.73 9.83
N THR A 63 -7.64 -0.61 8.88
CA THR A 63 -6.69 0.51 8.76
C THR A 63 -6.96 1.39 7.54
N GLU A 64 -7.79 0.94 6.60
CA GLU A 64 -8.28 1.68 5.44
C GLU A 64 -9.73 1.25 5.18
N GLY A 65 -10.69 2.12 5.50
CA GLY A 65 -12.11 1.80 5.44
C GLY A 65 -13.00 3.03 5.47
N GLU A 66 -14.29 2.83 5.21
CA GLU A 66 -15.29 3.90 5.22
C GLU A 66 -15.41 4.55 6.62
N GLY A 67 -15.52 5.89 6.63
CA GLY A 67 -15.70 6.67 7.85
C GLY A 67 -14.41 7.09 8.56
N LEU A 68 -13.24 6.79 7.98
CA LEU A 68 -11.94 7.27 8.45
C LEU A 68 -10.99 7.55 7.29
N ASP A 69 -10.10 8.51 7.50
CA ASP A 69 -8.89 8.66 6.69
C ASP A 69 -7.76 7.84 7.31
N ARG A 70 -6.89 7.29 6.47
CA ARG A 70 -5.73 6.50 6.91
C ARG A 70 -4.45 7.32 6.99
N SER A 71 -3.44 6.78 7.68
CA SER A 71 -2.07 7.30 7.65
C SER A 71 -1.40 7.11 6.28
N PHE A 72 -0.37 7.91 6.02
CA PHE A 72 0.53 7.72 4.88
C PHE A 72 1.54 6.59 5.15
N GLU A 73 2.02 6.52 6.39
CA GLU A 73 2.91 5.49 6.90
C GLU A 73 2.25 4.12 6.86
N MET A 74 3.05 3.08 6.60
CA MET A 74 2.56 1.70 6.66
C MET A 74 2.10 1.36 8.08
N PRO A 75 1.02 0.58 8.24
CA PRO A 75 0.48 0.30 9.56
C PRO A 75 1.38 -0.66 10.34
N GLY A 76 1.59 -0.35 11.62
CA GLY A 76 2.46 -1.11 12.52
C GLY A 76 3.94 -0.93 12.18
N GLU A 77 4.68 -2.03 12.18
CA GLU A 77 6.14 -2.07 11.99
C GLU A 77 6.53 -2.77 10.67
N GLN A 78 5.62 -2.76 9.70
CA GLN A 78 5.79 -3.47 8.44
C GLN A 78 6.95 -2.91 7.60
N ASP A 79 7.17 -1.60 7.64
CA ASP A 79 8.29 -0.95 6.96
C ASP A 79 9.65 -1.40 7.52
N LYS A 80 9.79 -1.47 8.85
CA LYS A 80 10.98 -1.98 9.53
C LYS A 80 11.21 -3.45 9.23
N LEU A 81 10.14 -4.26 9.18
CA LEU A 81 10.23 -5.67 8.81
C LEU A 81 10.74 -5.84 7.37
N ILE A 82 10.17 -5.10 6.41
CA ILE A 82 10.59 -5.14 5.00
C ILE A 82 12.05 -4.70 4.87
N GLU A 83 12.43 -3.60 5.53
CA GLU A 83 13.81 -3.11 5.52
C GLU A 83 14.78 -4.14 6.10
N ALA A 84 14.44 -4.75 7.24
CA ALA A 84 15.25 -5.76 7.91
C ALA A 84 15.48 -7.01 7.04
N VAL A 85 14.43 -7.49 6.38
CA VAL A 85 14.48 -8.67 5.50
C VAL A 85 15.19 -8.37 4.17
N GLY A 86 14.83 -7.28 3.48
CA GLY A 86 15.46 -6.88 2.23
C GLY A 86 16.95 -6.53 2.38
N SER A 87 17.34 -6.07 3.58
CA SER A 87 18.76 -5.82 3.87
C SER A 87 19.60 -7.10 3.92
N VAL A 88 19.02 -8.25 4.26
CA VAL A 88 19.74 -9.53 4.35
C VAL A 88 19.51 -10.48 3.17
N ASN A 89 18.46 -10.28 2.37
CA ASN A 89 18.19 -11.04 1.15
C ASN A 89 17.93 -10.11 -0.05
N LYS A 90 18.82 -10.17 -1.05
CA LYS A 90 18.73 -9.33 -2.26
C LYS A 90 17.63 -9.76 -3.24
N ASN A 91 17.09 -10.96 -3.11
CA ASN A 91 15.96 -11.47 -3.89
C ASN A 91 14.63 -11.32 -3.13
N CYS A 92 14.50 -10.25 -2.36
CA CYS A 92 13.26 -9.93 -1.65
C CYS A 92 12.29 -9.20 -2.59
N VAL A 93 11.06 -9.71 -2.72
CA VAL A 93 9.96 -9.09 -3.47
C VAL A 93 8.85 -8.72 -2.50
N VAL A 94 8.33 -7.50 -2.59
CA VAL A 94 7.22 -7.03 -1.75
C VAL A 94 5.94 -6.97 -2.57
N VAL A 95 4.87 -7.54 -2.05
CA VAL A 95 3.51 -7.41 -2.57
C VAL A 95 2.74 -6.47 -1.65
N ILE A 96 2.27 -5.34 -2.18
CA ILE A 96 1.52 -4.34 -1.41
C ILE A 96 0.02 -4.46 -1.66
N ASN A 97 -0.74 -4.59 -0.58
CA ASN A 97 -2.19 -4.49 -0.55
C ASN A 97 -2.61 -3.17 0.08
N ALA A 98 -3.05 -2.21 -0.74
CA ALA A 98 -3.55 -0.91 -0.26
C ALA A 98 -4.39 -0.23 -1.36
N GLY A 99 -5.38 0.56 -0.97
CA GLY A 99 -6.25 1.31 -1.87
C GLY A 99 -5.63 2.60 -2.41
N GLY A 100 -4.66 3.18 -1.71
CA GLY A 100 -3.85 4.31 -2.20
C GLY A 100 -2.38 4.17 -1.81
N ASN A 101 -1.56 5.19 -2.10
CA ASN A 101 -0.10 5.18 -1.89
C ASN A 101 0.31 4.86 -0.44
N VAL A 102 1.46 4.21 -0.26
CA VAL A 102 2.06 3.89 1.04
C VAL A 102 3.48 4.45 1.12
N GLN A 103 3.97 4.73 2.33
CA GLN A 103 5.37 5.08 2.52
C GLN A 103 6.31 3.90 2.15
N MET A 104 7.25 4.14 1.22
CA MET A 104 8.20 3.12 0.73
C MET A 104 9.66 3.52 0.90
N ASN A 105 10.06 3.95 2.11
CA ASN A 105 11.47 4.28 2.38
C ASN A 105 12.42 3.06 2.25
N TRP A 106 11.87 1.85 2.27
CA TRP A 106 12.55 0.56 2.13
C TRP A 106 12.73 0.11 0.66
N LEU A 107 12.24 0.87 -0.33
CA LEU A 107 12.20 0.44 -1.73
C LEU A 107 13.58 0.08 -2.29
N ASP A 108 14.65 0.73 -1.81
CA ASP A 108 16.04 0.46 -2.23
C ASP A 108 16.62 -0.83 -1.63
N LYS A 109 15.91 -1.46 -0.69
CA LYS A 109 16.34 -2.71 -0.03
C LYS A 109 15.79 -3.96 -0.69
N VAL A 110 14.84 -3.85 -1.62
CA VAL A 110 14.13 -4.99 -2.21
C VAL A 110 14.39 -5.07 -3.71
N ALA A 111 14.33 -6.28 -4.27
CA ALA A 111 14.52 -6.51 -5.71
C ALA A 111 13.28 -6.18 -6.54
N GLY A 112 12.09 -6.27 -5.94
CA GLY A 112 10.84 -6.09 -6.67
C GLY A 112 9.71 -5.59 -5.79
N LEU A 113 8.78 -4.89 -6.42
CA LEU A 113 7.52 -4.42 -5.84
C LEU A 113 6.38 -4.79 -6.80
N LEU A 114 5.39 -5.51 -6.28
CA LEU A 114 4.10 -5.72 -6.95
C LEU A 114 3.01 -4.98 -6.15
N TYR A 115 2.37 -4.00 -6.78
CA TYR A 115 1.24 -3.31 -6.17
C TYR A 115 -0.07 -4.02 -6.52
N ALA A 116 -0.60 -4.78 -5.57
CA ALA A 116 -1.74 -5.68 -5.78
C ALA A 116 -3.10 -5.05 -5.50
N TRP A 117 -3.14 -3.85 -4.91
CA TRP A 117 -4.39 -3.21 -4.47
C TRP A 117 -5.17 -4.12 -3.49
N TYR A 118 -6.50 -4.14 -3.58
CA TYR A 118 -7.34 -5.19 -3.02
C TYR A 118 -7.83 -6.11 -4.15
N PRO A 119 -7.13 -7.24 -4.39
CA PRO A 119 -7.29 -7.99 -5.64
C PRO A 119 -8.53 -8.92 -5.66
N GLY A 120 -9.41 -8.84 -4.66
CA GLY A 120 -10.64 -9.64 -4.57
C GLY A 120 -10.40 -11.12 -4.31
N GLN A 121 -11.45 -11.93 -4.50
CA GLN A 121 -11.47 -13.34 -4.09
C GLN A 121 -10.45 -14.23 -4.83
N GLU A 122 -10.15 -13.93 -6.09
CA GLU A 122 -9.13 -14.62 -6.90
C GLU A 122 -7.75 -13.95 -6.82
N GLY A 123 -7.62 -12.95 -5.95
CA GLY A 123 -6.49 -12.06 -5.97
C GLY A 123 -5.16 -12.72 -5.66
N ASN A 124 -5.15 -13.69 -4.75
CA ASN A 124 -3.92 -14.44 -4.43
C ASN A 124 -3.48 -15.32 -5.60
N THR A 125 -4.42 -15.90 -6.34
CA THR A 125 -4.13 -16.62 -7.59
C THR A 125 -3.50 -15.66 -8.58
N ALA A 126 -4.11 -14.49 -8.82
CA ALA A 126 -3.58 -13.49 -9.76
C ALA A 126 -2.17 -13.00 -9.37
N VAL A 127 -1.93 -12.72 -8.08
CA VAL A 127 -0.61 -12.34 -7.56
C VAL A 127 0.42 -13.44 -7.81
N ALA A 128 0.10 -14.70 -7.49
CA ALA A 128 1.00 -15.82 -7.74
C ALA A 128 1.31 -15.98 -9.23
N GLU A 129 0.31 -15.94 -10.10
CA GLU A 129 0.50 -16.06 -11.55
C GLU A 129 1.37 -14.95 -12.12
N ILE A 130 1.28 -13.73 -11.58
CA ILE A 130 2.17 -12.62 -11.93
C ILE A 130 3.58 -12.89 -11.41
N VAL A 131 3.75 -13.13 -10.10
CA VAL A 131 5.08 -13.33 -9.48
C VAL A 131 5.88 -14.46 -10.14
N PHE A 132 5.21 -15.55 -10.54
CA PHE A 132 5.83 -16.68 -11.22
C PHE A 132 5.90 -16.52 -12.75
N GLY A 133 5.48 -15.37 -13.30
CA GLY A 133 5.60 -15.08 -14.72
C GLY A 133 4.63 -15.84 -15.64
N LYS A 134 3.62 -16.52 -15.07
CA LYS A 134 2.52 -17.12 -15.85
C LYS A 134 1.68 -16.03 -16.53
N ILE A 135 1.55 -14.89 -15.88
CA ILE A 135 0.97 -13.66 -16.44
C ILE A 135 2.02 -12.55 -16.41
N ASN A 136 2.17 -11.84 -17.53
CA ASN A 136 3.00 -10.65 -17.60
C ASN A 136 2.23 -9.44 -17.01
N PRO A 137 2.77 -8.71 -16.01
CA PRO A 137 2.09 -7.54 -15.46
C PRO A 137 1.89 -6.47 -16.54
N SER A 138 0.68 -5.94 -16.60
CA SER A 138 0.26 -4.94 -17.59
C SER A 138 -0.46 -3.73 -17.00
N GLY A 139 -0.64 -3.69 -15.67
CA GLY A 139 -1.29 -2.60 -14.97
C GLY A 139 -0.49 -1.29 -15.07
N LYS A 140 -1.21 -0.16 -15.09
CA LYS A 140 -0.66 1.19 -15.04
C LYS A 140 -1.30 1.94 -13.88
N LEU A 141 -0.51 2.70 -13.13
CA LEU A 141 -1.01 3.44 -11.97
C LEU A 141 -2.07 4.47 -12.39
N PRO A 142 -3.29 4.44 -11.80
CA PRO A 142 -4.33 5.43 -12.07
C PRO A 142 -4.11 6.74 -11.30
N VAL A 143 -3.12 6.80 -10.42
CA VAL A 143 -2.76 7.96 -9.59
C VAL A 143 -1.24 8.11 -9.54
N SER A 144 -0.75 9.28 -9.16
CA SER A 144 0.68 9.46 -8.83
C SER A 144 0.92 9.11 -7.38
N PHE A 145 2.03 8.42 -7.09
CA PHE A 145 2.47 8.13 -5.73
C PHE A 145 3.56 9.11 -5.32
N GLU A 146 3.30 9.97 -4.34
CA GLU A 146 4.33 10.81 -3.71
C GLU A 146 5.43 9.98 -3.02
N LYS A 147 6.63 10.55 -2.99
CA LYS A 147 7.75 10.00 -2.21
C LYS A 147 7.59 10.21 -0.70
N GLN A 148 6.99 11.32 -0.31
CA GLN A 148 6.76 11.72 1.08
C GLN A 148 5.42 12.43 1.16
N TRP A 149 4.70 12.28 2.27
CA TRP A 149 3.39 12.93 2.46
C TRP A 149 3.42 14.44 2.19
N LYS A 150 4.45 15.14 2.67
CA LYS A 150 4.65 16.59 2.45
C LYS A 150 4.79 17.03 0.99
N ASN A 151 4.99 16.09 0.07
CA ASN A 151 5.09 16.38 -1.37
C ASN A 151 3.72 16.32 -2.05
N ASN A 152 2.68 15.83 -1.36
CA ASN A 152 1.33 15.80 -1.88
C ASN A 152 0.75 17.24 -1.90
N PRO A 153 0.06 17.66 -2.98
CA PRO A 153 -0.55 19.00 -3.05
C PRO A 153 -1.55 19.28 -1.93
N LEU A 154 -2.15 18.24 -1.34
CA LEU A 154 -3.13 18.36 -0.26
C LEU A 154 -2.49 18.39 1.13
N TYR A 155 -1.16 18.29 1.27
CA TYR A 155 -0.51 18.17 2.59
C TYR A 155 -0.94 19.24 3.61
N ASN A 156 -1.11 20.48 3.17
CA ASN A 156 -1.52 21.60 4.03
C ASN A 156 -3.03 21.86 4.03
N SER A 157 -3.83 21.04 3.34
CA SER A 157 -5.26 21.29 3.16
C SER A 157 -6.09 20.02 3.01
N TYR A 158 -5.62 18.92 3.62
CA TYR A 158 -6.31 17.63 3.62
C TYR A 158 -7.38 17.56 4.71
N TYR A 159 -7.14 18.23 5.85
CA TYR A 159 -8.08 18.37 6.95
C TYR A 159 -8.59 19.81 7.04
N ASP A 160 -9.69 19.97 7.77
CA ASP A 160 -10.15 21.28 8.25
C ASP A 160 -9.05 21.89 9.14
N ASP A 161 -8.95 23.22 9.17
CA ASP A 161 -7.99 23.98 10.00
C ASP A 161 -8.39 23.97 11.50
N ASP A 162 -9.30 23.07 11.90
CA ASP A 162 -9.87 22.89 13.24
C ASP A 162 -10.53 24.18 13.80
N ASP A 163 -11.04 25.05 12.93
CA ASP A 163 -11.71 26.29 13.32
C ASP A 163 -13.21 26.11 13.65
N ASN A 164 -13.69 24.85 13.60
CA ASN A 164 -15.07 24.40 13.79
C ASN A 164 -16.05 24.86 12.71
N ASP A 165 -15.58 25.26 11.53
CA ASP A 165 -16.46 25.61 10.43
C ASP A 165 -16.86 24.41 9.55
N LEU A 166 -16.17 23.26 9.68
CA LEU A 166 -16.37 22.03 8.89
C LEU A 166 -16.09 22.21 7.39
N HIS A 167 -15.17 23.08 7.01
CA HIS A 167 -14.75 23.30 5.63
C HIS A 167 -13.30 22.86 5.39
N VAL A 168 -13.11 22.06 4.34
CA VAL A 168 -11.79 21.76 3.79
C VAL A 168 -11.56 22.61 2.55
N LYS A 169 -10.52 23.44 2.57
CA LYS A 169 -10.19 24.33 1.45
C LYS A 169 -9.35 23.62 0.39
N PHE A 170 -9.86 23.53 -0.83
CA PHE A 170 -9.14 22.93 -1.97
C PHE A 170 -8.14 23.94 -2.55
N SER A 171 -7.03 24.12 -1.85
CA SER A 171 -6.01 25.14 -2.13
C SER A 171 -5.20 24.86 -3.39
N GLU A 172 -5.15 23.61 -3.83
CA GLU A 172 -4.46 23.11 -5.01
C GLU A 172 -5.18 23.42 -6.33
N GLY A 173 -6.48 23.73 -6.27
CA GLY A 173 -7.31 23.99 -7.45
C GLY A 173 -7.26 22.84 -8.46
N VAL A 174 -6.83 23.11 -9.69
CA VAL A 174 -6.74 22.08 -10.75
C VAL A 174 -5.44 21.28 -10.71
N PHE A 175 -4.49 21.64 -9.84
CA PHE A 175 -3.17 21.02 -9.76
C PHE A 175 -3.19 19.86 -8.77
N LEU A 176 -4.02 18.86 -9.03
CA LEU A 176 -4.14 17.63 -8.25
C LEU A 176 -3.46 16.45 -8.98
N GLY A 177 -2.86 15.53 -8.21
CA GLY A 177 -2.21 14.34 -8.74
C GLY A 177 -1.09 14.68 -9.72
N TYR A 178 -1.08 14.03 -10.89
CA TYR A 178 -0.02 14.25 -11.89
C TYR A 178 0.09 15.71 -12.36
N ARG A 179 -1.02 16.47 -12.37
CA ARG A 179 -0.98 17.90 -12.75
C ARG A 179 -0.14 18.73 -11.78
N HIS A 180 -0.14 18.37 -10.50
CA HIS A 180 0.77 18.96 -9.53
C HIS A 180 2.21 18.65 -9.89
N TYR A 181 2.53 17.37 -10.04
CA TYR A 181 3.90 16.90 -10.24
C TYR A 181 4.50 17.31 -11.58
N ASP A 182 3.68 17.53 -12.61
CA ASP A 182 4.11 18.03 -13.92
C ASP A 182 4.45 19.53 -13.90
N THR A 183 3.91 20.29 -12.93
CA THR A 183 4.08 21.74 -12.85
C THR A 183 4.93 22.20 -11.67
N ALA A 184 5.01 21.40 -10.61
CA ALA A 184 5.87 21.61 -9.46
C ALA A 184 7.31 21.12 -9.74
N SER A 185 8.27 21.62 -8.96
CA SER A 185 9.67 21.13 -8.99
C SER A 185 9.87 19.86 -8.14
N VAL A 186 8.82 19.08 -7.93
CA VAL A 186 8.81 17.90 -7.04
C VAL A 186 8.43 16.67 -7.86
N LYS A 187 9.28 15.63 -7.82
CA LYS A 187 9.02 14.37 -8.55
C LYS A 187 8.25 13.39 -7.68
N PRO A 188 7.25 12.67 -8.24
CA PRO A 188 6.61 11.57 -7.54
C PRO A 188 7.57 10.38 -7.43
N LEU A 189 7.30 9.47 -6.49
CA LEU A 189 7.99 8.18 -6.40
C LEU A 189 7.64 7.31 -7.61
N PHE A 190 6.35 7.21 -7.92
CA PHE A 190 5.86 6.61 -9.17
C PHE A 190 4.86 7.55 -9.84
N PRO A 191 5.08 7.95 -11.11
CA PRO A 191 4.18 8.86 -11.79
C PRO A 191 2.87 8.18 -12.23
N PHE A 192 1.84 8.98 -12.49
CA PHE A 192 0.61 8.52 -13.14
C PHE A 192 0.93 7.78 -14.46
N GLY A 193 0.25 6.67 -14.72
CA GLY A 193 0.47 5.84 -15.90
C GLY A 193 1.74 4.98 -15.84
N PHE A 194 2.49 4.97 -14.74
CA PHE A 194 3.64 4.09 -14.57
C PHE A 194 3.23 2.63 -14.36
N GLY A 195 4.03 1.70 -14.90
CA GLY A 195 3.89 0.27 -14.67
C GLY A 195 4.85 -0.51 -15.55
N LEU A 196 5.59 -1.44 -14.96
CA LEU A 196 6.58 -2.26 -15.66
C LEU A 196 5.94 -3.50 -16.29
N SER A 197 6.72 -4.20 -17.10
CA SER A 197 6.37 -5.47 -17.74
C SER A 197 7.59 -6.40 -17.71
N TYR A 198 7.37 -7.70 -17.79
CA TYR A 198 8.45 -8.68 -17.98
C TYR A 198 9.02 -8.68 -19.41
N THR A 199 8.46 -7.87 -20.31
CA THR A 199 9.00 -7.65 -21.65
C THR A 199 9.14 -6.16 -21.95
N SER A 200 9.73 -5.86 -23.10
CA SER A 200 9.98 -4.49 -23.56
C SER A 200 9.07 -4.13 -24.73
N PHE A 201 8.64 -2.88 -24.77
CA PHE A 201 7.83 -2.32 -25.85
C PHE A 201 8.53 -1.09 -26.43
N ASN A 202 8.32 -0.84 -27.72
CA ASN A 202 8.74 0.40 -28.36
C ASN A 202 7.61 0.91 -29.26
N TYR A 203 7.45 2.23 -29.30
CA TYR A 203 6.46 2.91 -30.12
C TYR A 203 7.18 3.65 -31.25
N SER A 204 6.64 3.64 -32.46
CA SER A 204 7.28 4.29 -33.61
C SER A 204 6.24 4.82 -34.59
N ASN A 205 6.63 5.73 -35.48
CA ASN A 205 5.75 6.25 -36.54
C ASN A 205 4.46 6.93 -36.05
N LEU A 206 4.52 7.65 -34.93
CA LEU A 206 3.39 8.44 -34.43
C LEU A 206 2.92 9.44 -35.50
N LYS A 207 1.64 9.37 -35.89
CA LYS A 207 1.02 10.29 -36.85
C LYS A 207 -0.15 11.02 -36.22
N ILE A 208 -0.23 12.32 -36.45
CA ILE A 208 -1.29 13.20 -35.95
C ILE A 208 -1.95 13.91 -37.13
N SER A 209 -3.27 13.77 -37.27
CA SER A 209 -4.06 14.51 -38.25
C SER A 209 -4.92 15.58 -37.60
N LYS A 210 -4.76 16.83 -38.02
CA LYS A 210 -5.40 18.02 -37.43
C LYS A 210 -6.91 18.07 -37.66
N THR A 211 -7.40 17.45 -38.73
CA THR A 211 -8.77 17.60 -39.20
C THR A 211 -9.78 16.79 -38.39
N ASN A 212 -9.37 15.73 -37.67
CA ASN A 212 -10.23 14.84 -36.89
C ASN A 212 -9.54 14.26 -35.63
N THR A 213 -8.46 14.88 -35.13
CA THR A 213 -7.56 14.38 -34.05
C THR A 213 -7.46 12.85 -34.02
N LEU A 214 -7.06 12.27 -35.15
CA LEU A 214 -6.72 10.86 -35.23
C LEU A 214 -5.23 10.73 -34.89
N VAL A 215 -4.94 9.90 -33.88
CA VAL A 215 -3.59 9.53 -33.47
C VAL A 215 -3.41 8.04 -33.70
N SER A 216 -2.41 7.67 -34.49
CA SER A 216 -1.99 6.28 -34.69
C SER A 216 -0.53 6.11 -34.30
N CYS A 217 -0.21 4.97 -33.72
CA CYS A 217 1.05 4.63 -33.09
C CYS A 217 1.40 3.16 -33.39
#